data_AF-A0A932PAT2-F1
#
_entry.id   AF-A0A932PAT2-F1
#
_cell.length_a   1.000
_cell.length_b   1.000
_cell.length_c   1.000
_cell.angle_alpha   90.00
_cell.angle_beta   90.00
_cell.angle_gamma   90.00
#
_symmetry.space_group_name_H-M   'P 1'
#
loop_
_entity.id
_entity.type
_entity.pdbx_description
1 polymer ?
#
loop_
_entity_poly.entity_id
_entity_poly.type
_entity_poly.pdbx_seq_one_letter_code
_entity_poly.pdbx_strand_id
1 'polypeptide(L)'
;MRLVLDNLNTHARGSRYEAFRPEEARRLASRLDLHYTPKHGSWLNMAETELSILDGQCLDRRLDHCSLVLDEVQACGKTSATRNKPPSTGVSPSPMLASN
;
A
#
# COMPACT_ATOMS: atom_id res chain seq x y z
N MET A 1 -0.32 16.21 -3.23
CA MET A 1 -0.30 14.82 -2.71
C MET A 1 1.11 14.29 -2.92
N ARG A 2 1.72 13.71 -1.88
CA ARG A 2 3.06 13.12 -1.97
C ARG A 2 2.95 11.63 -2.26
N LEU A 3 3.69 11.15 -3.23
CA LEU A 3 3.73 9.74 -3.61
C LEU A 3 5.18 9.26 -3.61
N VAL A 4 5.43 8.16 -2.91
CA VAL A 4 6.73 7.48 -2.93
C VAL A 4 6.61 6.31 -3.90
N LEU A 5 7.53 6.21 -4.85
CA LEU A 5 7.57 5.19 -5.90
C LEU A 5 8.97 4.58 -5.95
N ASP A 6 9.09 3.40 -6.52
CA ASP A 6 10.38 2.87 -6.94
C ASP A 6 10.93 3.61 -8.17
N ASN A 7 12.22 3.44 -8.42
CA ASN A 7 12.94 4.14 -9.48
C ASN A 7 12.86 3.39 -10.82
N LEU A 8 11.63 3.04 -11.22
CA LEU A 8 11.35 2.42 -12.51
C LEU A 8 11.04 3.49 -13.57
N ASN A 9 11.44 3.24 -14.82
CA ASN A 9 11.27 4.18 -15.92
C ASN A 9 9.80 4.60 -16.16
N THR A 10 8.84 3.71 -15.90
CA THR A 10 7.39 3.95 -16.00
C THR A 10 6.84 4.88 -14.90
N HIS A 11 7.62 5.15 -13.84
CA HIS A 11 7.24 6.07 -12.77
C HIS A 11 7.71 7.50 -13.00
N ALA A 12 8.51 7.72 -14.04
CA ALA A 12 8.97 9.06 -14.42
C ALA A 12 7.78 10.00 -14.66
N ARG A 13 7.99 11.30 -14.41
CA ARG A 13 6.97 12.33 -14.65
C ARG A 13 6.46 12.29 -16.11
N GLY A 14 7.37 12.02 -17.05
CA GLY A 14 7.08 11.95 -18.49
C GLY A 14 6.14 10.81 -18.89
N SER A 15 6.18 9.66 -18.21
CA SER A 15 5.39 8.48 -18.57
C SER A 15 3.87 8.72 -18.54
N ARG A 16 3.41 9.74 -17.81
CA ARG A 16 2.00 10.17 -17.83
C ARG A 16 1.58 10.74 -19.18
N TYR A 17 2.48 11.39 -19.91
CA TYR A 17 2.19 11.93 -21.25
C TYR A 17 2.17 10.83 -22.32
N GLU A 18 2.73 9.66 -22.03
CA GLU A 18 2.61 8.47 -22.87
C GLU A 18 1.26 7.77 -22.66
N ALA A 19 0.77 7.76 -21.41
CA ALA A 19 -0.46 7.04 -21.04
C ALA A 19 -1.76 7.87 -21.16
N PHE A 20 -1.68 9.21 -21.04
CA PHE A 20 -2.87 10.08 -21.00
C PHE A 20 -2.79 11.21 -22.01
N ARG A 21 -3.97 11.77 -22.36
CA ARG A 21 -4.04 13.01 -23.16
C ARG A 21 -3.24 14.12 -22.45
N PRO A 22 -2.55 15.01 -23.18
CA PRO A 22 -1.62 15.99 -22.60
C PRO A 22 -2.21 16.86 -21.48
N GLU A 23 -3.47 17.28 -21.62
CA GLU A 23 -4.19 18.08 -20.62
C GLU A 23 -4.31 17.34 -19.28
N GLU A 24 -4.69 16.06 -19.34
CA GLU A 24 -4.87 15.20 -18.17
C GLU A 24 -3.52 14.83 -17.55
N ALA A 25 -2.53 14.50 -18.38
CA ALA A 25 -1.17 14.23 -17.92
C ALA A 25 -0.60 15.43 -17.14
N ARG A 26 -0.79 16.66 -17.65
CA ARG A 26 -0.34 17.88 -16.99
C ARG A 26 -1.10 18.16 -15.70
N ARG A 27 -2.43 17.97 -15.68
CA ARG A 27 -3.27 18.11 -14.49
C ARG A 27 -2.85 17.15 -13.37
N LEU A 28 -2.49 15.92 -13.72
CA LEU A 28 -1.99 14.93 -12.75
C LEU A 28 -0.58 15.28 -12.28
N ALA A 29 0.32 15.62 -13.20
CA ALA A 29 1.71 15.96 -12.88
C ALA A 29 1.85 17.22 -12.01
N SER A 30 0.91 18.17 -12.08
CA SER A 30 0.91 19.36 -11.22
C SER A 30 0.45 19.10 -9.79
N ARG A 31 -0.30 18.01 -9.55
CA ARG A 31 -0.86 17.66 -8.22
C ARG A 31 -0.01 16.66 -7.44
N LEU A 32 0.85 15.92 -8.14
CA LEU A 32 1.67 14.85 -7.57
C LEU A 32 3.12 15.34 -7.33
N ASP A 33 3.52 15.27 -6.07
CA ASP A 33 4.91 15.40 -5.62
C ASP A 33 5.52 14.00 -5.52
N LEU A 34 6.37 13.63 -6.49
CA LEU A 34 6.91 12.27 -6.63
C LEU A 34 8.28 12.18 -5.98
N HIS A 35 8.42 11.23 -5.07
CA HIS A 35 9.68 10.87 -4.41
C HIS A 35 10.03 9.45 -4.83
N TYR A 36 11.28 9.23 -5.24
CA TYR A 36 11.72 7.91 -5.70
C TYR A 36 12.61 7.26 -4.65
N THR A 37 12.44 5.96 -4.42
CA THR A 37 13.40 5.18 -3.62
C THR A 37 14.76 5.10 -4.35
N PRO A 38 15.88 4.93 -3.63
CA PRO A 38 17.18 4.72 -4.26
C PRO A 38 17.17 3.49 -5.17
N LYS A 39 17.96 3.51 -6.25
CA LYS A 39 18.00 2.41 -7.25
C LYS A 39 18.27 1.01 -6.69
N HIS A 40 18.97 0.93 -5.56
CA HIS A 40 19.30 -0.34 -4.89
C HIS A 40 18.68 -0.40 -3.47
N GLY A 41 17.62 0.36 -3.23
CA GLY A 41 16.92 0.48 -1.96
C GLY A 41 15.61 -0.29 -1.92
N SER A 42 15.58 -1.52 -2.44
CA SER A 42 14.40 -2.40 -2.40
C SER A 42 13.79 -2.54 -1.00
N TRP A 43 14.64 -2.62 0.02
CA TRP A 43 14.24 -2.69 1.42
C TRP A 43 13.45 -1.46 1.94
N LEU A 44 13.49 -0.33 1.23
CA LEU A 44 12.68 0.87 1.52
C LEU A 44 11.39 0.92 0.68
N ASN A 45 11.20 0.00 -0.26
CA ASN A 45 10.01 -0.03 -1.11
C ASN A 45 8.84 -0.70 -0.36
N MET A 46 7.81 0.10 -0.09
CA MET A 46 6.60 -0.35 0.61
C MET A 46 5.89 -1.47 -0.16
N ALA A 47 5.82 -1.38 -1.50
CA ALA A 47 5.15 -2.38 -2.32
C ALA A 47 5.88 -3.74 -2.26
N GLU A 48 7.22 -3.74 -2.23
CA GLU A 48 8.02 -4.97 -2.13
C GLU A 48 7.90 -5.62 -0.74
N THR A 49 7.80 -4.80 0.31
CA THR A 49 7.57 -5.29 1.67
C THR A 49 6.20 -5.98 1.77
N GLU A 50 5.14 -5.34 1.28
CA GLU A 50 3.79 -5.92 1.26
C GLU A 50 3.72 -7.19 0.40
N LEU A 51 4.43 -7.23 -0.73
CA LEU A 51 4.52 -8.43 -1.56
C LEU A 51 5.22 -9.58 -0.82
N SER A 52 6.28 -9.30 -0.05
CA SER A 52 6.97 -10.32 0.75
C SER A 52 6.08 -10.88 1.87
N ILE A 53 5.24 -10.03 2.48
CA ILE A 53 4.24 -10.44 3.48
C ILE A 53 3.16 -11.32 2.81
N LEU A 54 2.64 -10.89 1.66
CA LEU A 54 1.66 -11.64 0.89
C LEU A 54 2.19 -13.03 0.51
N ASP A 55 3.43 -13.09 0.04
CA ASP A 55 4.11 -14.34 -0.31
C ASP A 55 4.17 -15.29 0.90
N GLY A 56 4.79 -14.84 2.00
CA GLY A 56 4.98 -15.67 3.19
C GLY A 56 3.71 -16.01 3.98
N GLN A 57 2.65 -15.20 3.91
CA GLN A 57 1.43 -15.45 4.68
C GLN A 57 0.33 -16.14 3.89
N CYS A 58 0.30 -15.97 2.57
CA CYS A 58 -0.87 -16.29 1.76
C CYS A 58 -0.55 -17.10 0.51
N LEU A 59 0.68 -17.04 0.00
CA LEU A 59 1.09 -17.74 -1.22
C LEU A 59 2.21 -18.78 -1.01
N ASP A 60 2.63 -19.06 0.24
CA ASP A 60 3.65 -20.05 0.61
C ASP A 60 3.19 -21.52 0.45
N ARG A 61 2.53 -21.82 -0.66
CA ARG A 61 2.12 -23.17 -1.09
C ARG A 61 1.82 -23.15 -2.58
N ARG A 62 1.89 -24.32 -3.22
CA ARG A 62 1.58 -24.46 -4.65
C ARG A 62 0.08 -24.20 -4.91
N LEU A 63 -0.18 -23.42 -5.95
CA LEU A 63 -1.51 -23.12 -6.47
C LEU A 63 -1.59 -23.56 -7.93
N ASP A 64 -2.56 -24.41 -8.24
CA ASP A 64 -2.61 -25.05 -9.57
C ASP A 64 -3.27 -24.17 -10.65
N HIS A 65 -4.01 -23.12 -10.24
CA HIS A 65 -4.75 -22.24 -11.14
C HIS A 65 -4.72 -20.78 -10.70
N CYS A 66 -4.70 -19.86 -11.66
CA CYS A 66 -4.67 -18.41 -11.39
C CYS A 66 -5.89 -17.92 -10.58
N SER A 67 -7.07 -18.54 -10.73
CA SER A 67 -8.25 -18.18 -9.94
C SER A 67 -8.02 -18.34 -8.44
N LEU A 68 -7.32 -19.40 -8.03
CA LEU A 68 -6.97 -19.64 -6.63
C LEU A 68 -6.00 -18.59 -6.11
N VAL A 69 -5.05 -18.12 -6.95
CA VAL A 69 -4.17 -17.00 -6.58
C VAL A 69 -4.98 -15.74 -6.33
N LEU A 70 -5.93 -15.42 -7.20
CA LEU A 70 -6.78 -14.24 -7.02
C LEU A 70 -7.61 -14.33 -5.73
N ASP A 71 -8.23 -15.47 -5.47
CA ASP A 71 -9.04 -15.68 -4.27
C ASP A 71 -8.22 -15.54 -2.99
N GLU A 72 -7.00 -16.11 -2.95
CA GLU A 72 -6.10 -16.00 -1.81
C GLU A 72 -5.61 -14.56 -1.59
N VAL A 73 -5.21 -13.85 -2.65
CA VAL A 73 -4.80 -12.44 -2.54
C VAL A 73 -5.93 -11.57 -1.98
N GLN A 74 -7.17 -11.80 -2.44
CA GLN A 74 -8.35 -11.09 -1.94
C GLN A 74 -8.68 -11.43 -0.49
N ALA A 75 -8.55 -12.69 -0.07
CA ALA A 75 -8.75 -13.11 1.30
C ALA A 75 -7.66 -12.57 2.25
N CYS A 76 -6.41 -12.59 1.80
CA CYS A 76 -5.24 -12.10 2.51
C CYS A 76 -5.35 -10.59 2.82
N GLY A 77 -5.68 -9.78 1.80
CA GLY A 77 -5.81 -8.33 1.97
C GLY A 77 -6.86 -7.93 3.02
N LYS A 78 -7.94 -8.71 3.16
CA LYS A 78 -8.96 -8.50 4.21
C LYS A 78 -8.40 -8.82 5.60
N THR A 79 -7.60 -9.88 5.72
CA THR A 79 -7.00 -10.33 6.98
C THR A 79 -5.93 -9.36 7.49
N SER A 80 -5.10 -8.82 6.60
CA SER A 80 -4.08 -7.82 6.98
C SER A 80 -4.73 -6.50 7.44
N ALA A 81 -5.85 -6.11 6.80
CA ALA A 81 -6.60 -4.91 7.20
C ALA A 81 -7.25 -5.05 8.59
N THR A 82 -7.73 -6.24 8.97
CA THR A 82 -8.29 -6.46 10.31
C THR A 82 -7.22 -6.53 11.40
N ARG A 83 -6.03 -7.07 11.07
CA ARG A 83 -4.91 -7.19 12.02
C ARG A 83 -4.24 -5.85 12.34
N ASN A 84 -4.21 -4.92 11.39
CA ASN A 84 -3.67 -3.56 11.57
C ASN A 84 -4.68 -2.57 12.18
N LYS A 85 -5.91 -3.01 12.50
CA LYS A 85 -6.88 -2.17 13.22
C LYS A 85 -6.37 -2.01 14.66
N PRO A 86 -6.19 -0.78 15.16
CA PRO A 86 -5.85 -0.59 16.57
C PRO A 86 -6.94 -1.26 17.42
N PRO A 87 -6.57 -1.88 18.56
CA PRO A 87 -7.57 -2.47 19.45
C PRO A 87 -8.61 -1.38 19.77
N SER A 88 -9.89 -1.71 19.62
CA SER A 88 -10.96 -0.82 20.04
C SER A 88 -10.79 -0.62 21.55
N THR A 89 -10.18 0.50 21.95
CA THR A 89 -10.08 0.93 23.33
C THR A 89 -11.47 1.31 23.81
N GLY A 90 -12.25 0.29 24.16
CA GLY A 90 -13.42 0.42 25.02
C GLY A 90 -12.96 0.66 26.46
N VAL A 91 -12.31 1.80 26.71
CA VAL A 91 -12.19 2.32 28.08
C VAL A 91 -13.26 3.38 28.22
N SER A 92 -14.43 2.97 28.71
CA SER A 92 -15.40 3.91 29.24
C SER A 92 -14.71 4.74 30.34
N PRO A 93 -14.77 6.08 30.32
CA PRO A 93 -14.18 6.87 31.37
C PRO A 93 -14.93 6.59 32.68
N SER A 94 -14.25 5.99 33.66
CA SER A 94 -14.75 5.88 35.03
C SER A 94 -14.98 7.30 35.59
N PRO A 95 -16.14 7.60 36.20
CA PRO A 95 -16.36 8.90 36.81
C PRO A 95 -15.43 9.06 38.02
N MET A 96 -14.58 10.08 37.98
CA MET A 96 -13.78 10.50 39.12
C MET A 96 -14.73 10.99 40.22
N LEU A 97 -14.84 10.24 41.32
CA LEU A 97 -15.43 10.76 42.55
C LEU A 97 -14.52 11.88 43.08
N ALA A 98 -15.03 13.12 43.04
CA ALA A 98 -14.48 14.19 43.84
C ALA A 98 -14.79 13.90 45.32
N SER A 99 -13.74 13.60 46.10
CA SER A 99 -13.84 13.62 47.56
C SER A 99 -13.71 15.07 48.06
N ASN A 100 -14.60 15.42 48.98
CA ASN A 100 -14.61 16.67 49.76
C ASN A 100 -13.33 16.90 50.56
#